data_AF-J3IXB5-F1
#
_entry.id   AF-J3IXB5-F1
#
_cell.length_a   1.000
_cell.length_b   1.000
_cell.length_c   1.000
_cell.angle_alpha   90.00
_cell.angle_beta   90.00
_cell.angle_gamma   90.00
#
_symmetry.space_group_name_H-M   'P 1'
#
loop_
_entity.id
_entity.type
_entity.pdbx_description
1 polymer ?
#
loop_
_entity_poly.entity_id
_entity_poly.type
_entity_poly.pdbx_seq_one_letter_code
_entity_poly.pdbx_strand_id
1 'polypeptide(L)'
;MIPSNSPSPEEQKPTAGTLRQALCRWLPAGFAVAGIGASAWLGQQAVQRHEDGLQAGLFVSPVFWFALACTGLTCLFINQTHRKQRQLQQRNRELRRSQAQLERLAHYDTITGLPNRVLFQQQLAEAILKGDGLAVLLLDIDGFKQVNDSLGHAMGDLLLQQATARFLQELDTSDRVCRLGGDEFVFMLRGTQGQISHQLAHLLRCLQRPFDLNGNAALVTGSIGLAWCPQHGADVGSLLRHADTAMYAAKESGRNAWRPYHADMTARLQQRLDLERNLRRALQANEFELWYQPKVDLFSGCLEGVEALLRWRDPTHGLVSPADFIPLAERTGLIIPLGERVLELACAQMAAWRSQDRVPGPMAINVAALQIERSDYVSSLAQALERHDLPPNLLEVEITESLLMESQQQACAVLAQLQAMGVTTAVDDFGTGYSSLAYLRALPIDHLKIDRAFIKDLPHDDDAVAVARAIIDLGHALGFRITAEGIETQEQYDFLRNAGCDQGQGYLLARPMPAADLARWLAARREQGRQAGA
;
A
#
# COMPACT_ATOMS: atom_id res chain seq x y z
N MET A 1 -16.86 -18.36 29.93
CA MET A 1 -17.18 -19.64 30.60
C MET A 1 -16.47 -20.74 29.83
N ILE A 2 -15.42 -21.30 30.43
CA ILE A 2 -14.58 -22.36 29.86
C ILE A 2 -15.09 -23.69 30.42
N PRO A 3 -15.35 -24.73 29.62
CA PRO A 3 -15.40 -26.08 30.16
C PRO A 3 -13.97 -26.60 30.27
N SER A 4 -13.53 -26.77 31.51
CA SER A 4 -12.35 -27.51 31.90
C SER A 4 -12.55 -29.00 31.61
N ASN A 5 -11.82 -29.55 30.65
CA ASN A 5 -11.63 -31.00 30.51
C ASN A 5 -10.18 -31.33 30.84
N SER A 6 -9.92 -31.56 32.12
CA SER A 6 -8.77 -32.32 32.60
C SER A 6 -8.97 -33.80 32.24
N PRO A 7 -8.02 -34.48 31.58
CA PRO A 7 -8.10 -35.93 31.43
C PRO A 7 -7.72 -36.59 32.76
N SER A 8 -8.55 -37.54 33.18
CA SER A 8 -8.26 -38.50 34.25
C SER A 8 -7.07 -39.40 33.87
N PRO A 9 -6.33 -39.95 34.84
CA PRO A 9 -5.26 -40.90 34.56
C PRO A 9 -5.87 -42.25 34.20
N GLU A 10 -6.14 -42.48 32.92
CA GLU A 10 -6.40 -43.83 32.42
C GLU A 10 -5.14 -44.67 32.58
N GLU A 11 -5.23 -45.65 33.48
CA GLU A 11 -4.36 -46.83 33.52
C GLU A 11 -4.17 -47.36 32.10
N GLN A 12 -2.94 -47.23 31.60
CA GLN A 12 -2.50 -47.81 30.34
C GLN A 12 -2.59 -49.33 30.42
N LYS A 13 -3.75 -49.90 30.09
CA LYS A 13 -3.82 -51.29 29.66
C LYS A 13 -2.91 -51.43 28.44
N PRO A 14 -1.98 -52.40 28.42
CA PRO A 14 -1.09 -52.62 27.29
C PRO A 14 -1.95 -52.91 26.06
N THR A 15 -2.01 -51.95 25.13
CA THR A 15 -2.68 -52.13 23.84
C THR A 15 -2.12 -53.38 23.18
N ALA A 16 -2.94 -54.15 22.44
CA ALA A 16 -2.52 -55.41 21.80
C ALA A 16 -1.20 -55.31 20.99
N GLY A 17 -0.78 -54.10 20.58
CA GLY A 17 0.53 -53.81 20.01
C GLY A 17 1.73 -54.00 20.96
N THR A 18 1.61 -53.69 22.25
CA THR A 18 2.69 -53.85 23.26
C THR A 18 2.92 -55.31 23.65
N LEU A 19 1.85 -56.10 23.83
CA LEU A 19 1.94 -57.56 24.03
C LEU A 19 2.52 -58.26 22.80
N ARG A 20 2.11 -57.86 21.59
CA ARG A 20 2.64 -58.40 20.32
C ARG A 20 4.10 -57.97 20.10
N GLN A 21 4.49 -56.77 20.51
CA GLN A 21 5.88 -56.31 20.50
C GLN A 21 6.74 -57.04 21.52
N ALA A 22 6.22 -57.31 22.72
CA ALA A 22 6.91 -58.10 23.74
C ALA A 22 7.10 -59.55 23.25
N LEU A 23 6.04 -60.21 22.77
CA LEU A 23 6.11 -61.55 22.17
C LEU A 23 7.12 -61.61 21.02
N CYS A 24 7.11 -60.64 20.09
CA CYS A 24 8.11 -60.54 19.01
C CYS A 24 9.54 -60.30 19.50
N ARG A 25 9.74 -59.71 20.68
CA ARG A 25 11.07 -59.46 21.27
C ARG A 25 11.67 -60.72 21.89
N TRP A 26 10.82 -61.58 22.45
CA TRP A 26 11.22 -62.82 23.14
C TRP A 26 11.20 -64.05 22.25
N LEU A 27 10.44 -64.04 21.15
CA LEU A 27 10.38 -65.14 20.16
C LEU A 27 11.76 -65.60 19.67
N PRO A 28 12.71 -64.74 19.27
CA PRO A 28 14.03 -65.17 18.83
C PRO A 28 14.85 -65.83 19.94
N ALA A 29 14.74 -65.33 21.17
CA ALA A 29 15.40 -65.92 22.34
C ALA A 29 14.76 -67.27 22.71
N GLY A 30 13.44 -67.39 22.61
CA GLY A 30 12.71 -68.64 22.82
C GLY A 30 13.07 -69.70 21.78
N PHE A 31 13.17 -69.34 20.50
CA PHE A 31 13.62 -70.24 19.43
C PHE A 31 15.09 -70.66 19.60
N ALA A 32 15.97 -69.76 20.05
CA ALA A 32 17.35 -70.08 20.35
C ALA A 32 17.47 -71.11 21.49
N VAL A 33 16.78 -70.88 22.61
CA VAL A 33 16.78 -71.77 23.77
C VAL A 33 16.15 -73.13 23.43
N ALA A 34 15.02 -73.13 22.72
CA ALA A 34 14.36 -74.37 22.28
C ALA A 34 15.21 -75.15 21.27
N GLY A 35 15.87 -74.47 20.32
CA GLY A 35 16.75 -75.11 19.35
C GLY A 35 18.03 -75.67 19.96
N ILE A 36 18.62 -74.99 20.94
CA ILE A 36 19.75 -75.52 21.73
C ILE A 36 19.31 -76.76 22.54
N GLY A 37 18.14 -76.71 23.17
CA GLY A 37 17.56 -77.84 23.90
C GLY A 37 17.28 -79.05 23.02
N ALA A 38 16.70 -78.84 21.83
CA ALA A 38 16.45 -79.90 20.85
C ALA A 38 17.76 -80.49 20.29
N SER A 39 18.77 -79.65 20.06
CA SER A 39 20.10 -80.09 19.61
C SER A 39 20.76 -80.98 20.67
N ALA A 40 20.72 -80.58 21.95
CA ALA A 40 21.25 -81.37 23.06
C ALA A 40 20.54 -82.73 23.23
N TRP A 41 19.21 -82.75 23.08
CA TRP A 41 18.42 -83.98 23.14
C TRP A 41 18.73 -84.95 21.99
N LEU A 42 18.84 -84.44 20.75
CA LEU A 42 19.23 -85.23 19.58
C LEU A 42 20.67 -85.75 19.70
N GLY A 43 21.57 -84.96 20.29
CA GLY A 43 22.94 -85.36 20.61
C GLY A 43 23.00 -86.56 21.56
N GLN A 44 22.21 -86.54 22.64
CA GLN A 44 22.12 -87.67 23.58
C GLN A 44 21.55 -88.94 22.94
N GLN A 45 20.48 -88.83 22.13
CA GLN A 45 19.92 -89.99 21.43
C GLN A 45 20.88 -90.61 20.40
N ALA A 46 21.69 -89.79 19.72
CA ALA A 46 22.69 -90.27 18.78
C ALA A 46 23.85 -91.00 19.48
N VAL A 47 24.31 -90.50 20.63
CA VAL A 47 25.34 -91.16 21.46
C VAL A 47 24.84 -92.50 22.01
N GLN A 48 23.58 -92.58 22.47
CA GLN A 48 22.98 -93.82 22.97
C GLN A 48 22.84 -94.93 21.92
N ARG A 49 22.86 -94.62 20.61
CA ARG A 49 22.78 -95.63 19.54
C ARG A 49 24.14 -96.21 19.13
N HIS A 50 25.26 -95.60 19.54
CA HIS A 50 26.61 -96.08 19.26
C HIS A 50 27.14 -96.87 20.48
N GLU A 51 26.60 -98.06 20.72
CA GLU A 51 27.21 -99.06 21.61
C GLU A 51 28.19 -99.91 20.80
N ASP A 52 29.47 -99.56 20.89
CA ASP A 52 30.59 -100.52 21.08
C ASP A 52 31.89 -99.72 21.24
N GLY A 53 32.30 -99.51 22.50
CA GLY A 53 33.68 -99.26 22.88
C GLY A 53 34.26 -97.85 22.73
N LEU A 54 33.66 -96.81 23.35
CA LEU A 54 34.33 -95.64 23.99
C LEU A 54 33.26 -94.65 24.47
N GLN A 55 33.37 -94.12 25.70
CA GLN A 55 32.45 -93.10 26.24
C GLN A 55 32.57 -91.79 25.46
N ALA A 56 31.79 -91.65 24.38
CA ALA A 56 31.74 -90.43 23.58
C ALA A 56 30.82 -89.39 24.25
N GLY A 57 31.37 -88.24 24.62
CA GLY A 57 30.60 -87.12 25.16
C GLY A 57 29.62 -86.53 24.14
N LEU A 58 28.60 -85.82 24.62
CA LEU A 58 27.54 -85.14 23.84
C LEU A 58 28.09 -84.30 22.65
N PHE A 59 29.31 -83.78 22.81
CA PHE A 59 30.03 -82.97 21.83
C PHE A 59 30.69 -83.76 20.68
N VAL A 60 30.65 -85.09 20.69
CA VAL A 60 31.20 -85.94 19.61
C VAL A 60 30.16 -86.21 18.52
N SER A 61 28.86 -86.02 18.80
CA SER A 61 27.78 -86.30 17.85
C SER A 61 27.76 -85.29 16.68
N PRO A 62 27.87 -85.74 15.41
CA PRO A 62 27.73 -84.88 14.24
C PRO A 62 26.34 -84.24 14.15
N VAL A 63 25.31 -84.93 14.65
CA VAL A 63 23.91 -84.48 14.65
C VAL A 63 23.71 -83.29 15.59
N PHE A 64 24.41 -83.27 16.74
CA PHE A 64 24.39 -82.15 17.68
C PHE A 64 24.94 -80.88 17.03
N TRP A 65 26.11 -80.96 16.41
CA TRP A 65 26.74 -79.81 15.75
C TRP A 65 25.94 -79.31 14.55
N PHE A 66 25.30 -80.20 13.77
CA PHE A 66 24.41 -79.82 12.67
C PHE A 66 23.16 -79.08 13.16
N ALA A 67 22.49 -79.59 14.20
CA ALA A 67 21.30 -78.96 14.77
C ALA A 67 21.62 -77.59 15.42
N LEU A 68 22.76 -77.48 16.10
CA LEU A 68 23.24 -76.21 16.68
C LEU A 68 23.54 -75.17 15.58
N ALA A 69 24.19 -75.58 14.49
CA ALA A 69 24.47 -74.72 13.35
C ALA A 69 23.18 -74.23 12.67
N CYS A 70 22.19 -75.11 12.48
CA CYS A 70 20.88 -74.74 11.94
C CYS A 70 20.14 -73.74 12.85
N THR A 71 20.22 -73.93 14.17
CA THR A 71 19.63 -73.00 15.15
C THR A 71 20.33 -71.63 15.10
N GLY A 72 21.67 -71.61 15.03
CA GLY A 72 22.44 -70.38 14.87
C GLY A 72 22.10 -69.62 13.58
N LEU A 73 21.99 -70.34 12.45
CA LEU A 73 21.62 -69.76 11.15
C LEU A 73 20.20 -69.19 11.14
N THR A 74 19.24 -69.91 11.75
CA THR A 74 17.85 -69.43 11.87
C THR A 74 17.74 -68.21 12.78
N CYS A 75 18.45 -68.16 13.90
CA CYS A 75 18.51 -66.97 14.75
C CYS A 75 19.15 -65.76 14.03
N LEU A 76 20.24 -65.98 13.28
CA LEU A 76 20.87 -64.93 12.47
C LEU A 76 19.92 -64.42 11.38
N PHE A 77 19.20 -65.33 10.72
CA PHE A 77 18.20 -64.99 9.70
C PHE A 77 17.05 -64.17 10.30
N ILE A 78 16.48 -64.59 11.43
CA ILE A 78 15.42 -63.86 12.15
C ILE A 78 15.92 -62.47 12.60
N ASN A 79 17.15 -62.37 13.10
CA ASN A 79 17.73 -61.08 13.49
C ASN A 79 17.95 -60.16 12.26
N GLN A 80 18.42 -60.70 11.13
CA GLN A 80 18.55 -59.94 9.89
C GLN A 80 17.19 -59.45 9.36
N THR A 81 16.15 -60.29 9.36
CA THR A 81 14.82 -59.88 8.89
C THR A 81 14.22 -58.81 9.78
N HIS A 82 14.37 -58.91 11.11
CA HIS A 82 13.95 -57.86 12.03
C HIS A 82 14.72 -56.54 11.87
N ARG A 83 16.05 -56.60 11.65
CA ARG A 83 16.85 -55.40 11.34
C ARG A 83 16.35 -54.72 10.06
N LYS A 84 16.10 -55.48 9.00
CA LYS A 84 15.52 -54.97 7.74
C LYS A 84 14.11 -54.38 7.95
N GLN A 85 13.24 -55.03 8.73
CA GLN A 85 11.92 -54.49 9.05
C GLN A 85 11.98 -53.17 9.82
N ARG A 86 12.89 -53.03 10.79
CA ARG A 86 13.07 -51.78 11.53
C ARG A 86 13.55 -50.64 10.61
N GLN A 87 14.50 -50.92 9.72
CA GLN A 87 14.97 -49.95 8.73
C GLN A 87 13.84 -49.52 7.77
N LEU A 88 13.02 -50.46 7.29
CA LEU A 88 11.85 -50.14 6.45
C LEU A 88 10.84 -49.27 7.19
N GLN A 89 10.57 -49.56 8.47
CA GLN A 89 9.67 -48.73 9.28
C GLN A 89 10.22 -47.33 9.51
N GLN A 90 11.52 -47.18 9.75
CA GLN A 90 12.17 -45.88 9.87
C GLN A 90 12.08 -45.09 8.56
N ARG A 91 12.46 -45.69 7.42
CA ARG A 91 12.34 -45.06 6.10
C ARG A 91 10.91 -44.66 5.76
N ASN A 92 9.92 -45.51 6.06
CA ASN A 92 8.52 -45.20 5.78
C ASN A 92 8.02 -44.04 6.66
N ARG A 93 8.47 -43.95 7.92
CA ARG A 93 8.18 -42.79 8.78
C ARG A 93 8.85 -41.51 8.29
N GLU A 94 10.10 -41.58 7.86
CA GLU A 94 10.82 -40.44 7.28
C GLU A 94 10.16 -39.96 5.98
N LEU A 95 9.82 -40.88 5.07
CA LEU A 95 9.09 -40.57 3.84
C LEU A 95 7.75 -39.91 4.14
N ARG A 96 6.95 -40.45 5.07
CA ARG A 96 5.67 -39.84 5.47
C ARG A 96 5.84 -38.45 6.08
N ARG A 97 6.86 -38.24 6.92
CA ARG A 97 7.17 -36.92 7.47
C ARG A 97 7.58 -35.93 6.40
N SER A 98 8.47 -36.35 5.49
CA SER A 98 8.91 -35.55 4.36
C SER A 98 7.74 -35.21 3.43
N GLN A 99 6.86 -36.17 3.16
CA GLN A 99 5.69 -35.97 2.32
C GLN A 99 4.69 -35.00 2.97
N ALA A 100 4.39 -35.17 4.26
CA ALA A 100 3.53 -34.24 4.99
C ALA A 100 4.13 -32.83 5.07
N GLN A 101 5.46 -32.71 5.17
CA GLN A 101 6.15 -31.43 5.16
C GLN A 101 6.13 -30.78 3.76
N LEU A 102 6.31 -31.57 2.70
CA LEU A 102 6.18 -31.10 1.31
C LEU A 102 4.75 -30.64 1.01
N GLU A 103 3.74 -31.40 1.41
CA GLU A 103 2.33 -31.02 1.28
C GLU A 103 2.04 -29.73 2.05
N ARG A 104 2.59 -29.59 3.25
CA ARG A 104 2.45 -28.35 4.04
C ARG A 104 3.07 -27.14 3.33
N LEU A 105 4.28 -27.28 2.80
CA LEU A 105 4.96 -26.21 2.05
C LEU A 105 4.24 -25.88 0.73
N ALA A 106 3.61 -26.88 0.10
CA ALA A 106 2.86 -26.68 -1.14
C ALA A 106 1.54 -25.91 -0.94
N HIS A 107 0.95 -25.99 0.25
CA HIS A 107 -0.42 -25.50 0.49
C HIS A 107 -0.58 -24.46 1.61
N TYR A 108 0.46 -24.21 2.41
CA TYR A 108 0.38 -23.29 3.55
C TYR A 108 1.53 -22.28 3.54
N ASP A 109 1.24 -21.06 3.98
CA ASP A 109 2.20 -20.00 4.21
C ASP A 109 3.05 -20.30 5.45
N THR A 110 4.37 -20.16 5.33
CA THR A 110 5.31 -20.56 6.40
C THR A 110 5.35 -19.58 7.57
N ILE A 111 4.92 -18.33 7.36
CA ILE A 111 4.98 -17.28 8.39
C ILE A 111 3.71 -17.33 9.24
N THR A 112 2.55 -17.35 8.59
CA THR A 112 1.24 -17.26 9.24
C THR A 112 0.61 -18.62 9.52
N GLY A 113 1.04 -19.67 8.83
CA GLY A 113 0.44 -21.01 8.89
C GLY A 113 -0.93 -21.10 8.19
N LEU A 114 -1.39 -20.03 7.54
CA LEU A 114 -2.63 -20.02 6.77
C LEU A 114 -2.48 -20.80 5.46
N PRO A 115 -3.59 -21.24 4.84
CA PRO A 115 -3.61 -21.62 3.44
C PRO A 115 -2.89 -20.58 2.57
N ASN A 116 -2.15 -21.06 1.57
CA ASN A 116 -1.54 -20.21 0.56
C ASN A 116 -2.48 -20.02 -0.65
N ARG A 117 -2.03 -19.20 -1.60
CA ARG A 117 -2.75 -18.91 -2.85
C ARG A 117 -3.24 -20.16 -3.58
N VAL A 118 -2.42 -21.22 -3.65
CA VAL A 118 -2.75 -22.46 -4.38
C VAL A 118 -3.93 -23.17 -3.72
N LEU A 119 -3.86 -23.38 -2.40
CA LEU A 119 -4.93 -24.05 -1.67
C LEU A 119 -6.23 -23.23 -1.68
N PHE A 120 -6.13 -21.91 -1.54
CA PHE A 120 -7.30 -21.03 -1.58
C PHE A 120 -8.03 -21.07 -2.92
N GLN A 121 -7.30 -20.98 -4.04
CA GLN A 121 -7.92 -21.03 -5.37
C GLN A 121 -8.64 -22.36 -5.64
N GLN A 122 -8.08 -23.48 -5.16
CA GLN A 122 -8.74 -24.79 -5.23
C GLN A 122 -10.04 -24.80 -4.43
N GLN A 123 -10.01 -24.34 -3.17
CA GLN A 123 -11.18 -24.29 -2.30
C GLN A 123 -12.27 -23.34 -2.84
N LEU A 124 -11.87 -22.21 -3.42
CA LEU A 124 -12.79 -21.25 -4.01
C LEU A 124 -13.44 -21.82 -5.28
N ALA A 125 -12.68 -22.49 -6.15
CA ALA A 125 -13.22 -23.16 -7.33
C ALA A 125 -14.27 -24.21 -6.95
N GLU A 126 -14.00 -25.03 -5.93
CA GLU A 126 -14.98 -25.99 -5.40
C GLU A 126 -16.23 -25.32 -4.84
N ALA A 127 -16.06 -24.20 -4.12
CA ALA A 127 -17.18 -23.46 -3.54
C ALA A 127 -18.08 -22.81 -4.61
N ILE A 128 -17.48 -22.26 -5.68
CA ILE A 128 -18.21 -21.71 -6.83
C ILE A 128 -19.02 -22.81 -7.52
N LEU A 129 -18.42 -23.99 -7.74
CA LEU A 129 -19.11 -25.12 -8.39
C LEU A 129 -20.32 -25.64 -7.58
N LYS A 130 -20.27 -25.52 -6.25
CA LYS A 130 -21.42 -25.87 -5.38
C LYS A 130 -22.60 -24.91 -5.55
N GLY A 131 -22.39 -23.72 -6.12
CA GLY A 131 -23.44 -22.73 -6.35
C GLY A 131 -23.91 -22.00 -5.09
N ASP A 132 -23.20 -22.16 -3.98
CA ASP A 132 -23.52 -21.44 -2.75
C ASP A 132 -23.09 -19.97 -2.90
N GLY A 133 -24.00 -19.04 -2.60
CA GLY A 133 -23.67 -17.61 -2.56
C GLY A 133 -22.56 -17.34 -1.55
N LEU A 134 -21.50 -16.65 -1.99
CA LEU A 134 -20.33 -16.35 -1.16
C LEU A 134 -19.76 -14.97 -1.50
N ALA A 135 -18.94 -14.46 -0.58
CA ALA A 135 -18.16 -13.25 -0.76
C ALA A 135 -16.66 -13.57 -0.77
N VAL A 136 -15.93 -12.98 -1.72
CA VAL A 136 -14.47 -12.96 -1.75
C VAL A 136 -14.00 -11.59 -1.33
N LEU A 137 -13.19 -11.54 -0.28
CA LEU A 137 -12.62 -10.30 0.24
C LEU A 137 -11.12 -10.32 0.01
N LEU A 138 -10.56 -9.22 -0.46
CA LEU A 138 -9.13 -9.00 -0.47
C LEU A 138 -8.80 -7.87 0.51
N LEU A 139 -7.90 -8.14 1.44
CA LEU A 139 -7.44 -7.22 2.47
C LEU A 139 -5.95 -6.99 2.32
N ASP A 140 -5.54 -5.74 2.40
CA ASP A 140 -4.14 -5.33 2.48
C ASP A 140 -3.92 -4.53 3.77
N ILE A 141 -2.82 -4.80 4.47
CA ILE A 141 -2.47 -4.11 5.71
C ILE A 141 -1.76 -2.78 5.38
N ASP A 142 -2.47 -1.68 5.55
CA ASP A 142 -1.94 -0.35 5.30
C ASP A 142 -0.75 -0.05 6.24
N GLY A 143 0.36 0.43 5.66
CA GLY A 143 1.55 0.81 6.44
C GLY A 143 2.47 -0.36 6.79
N PHE A 144 2.20 -1.58 6.32
CA PHE A 144 3.07 -2.74 6.56
C PHE A 144 4.51 -2.52 6.10
N LYS A 145 4.70 -1.88 4.93
CA LYS A 145 6.03 -1.52 4.45
C LYS A 145 6.77 -0.58 5.42
N GLN A 146 6.08 0.41 5.99
CA GLN A 146 6.69 1.32 6.96
C GLN A 146 7.14 0.58 8.23
N VAL A 147 6.37 -0.42 8.68
CA VAL A 147 6.78 -1.30 9.79
C VAL A 147 8.05 -2.06 9.42
N ASN A 148 8.14 -2.63 8.22
CA ASN A 148 9.35 -3.33 7.76
C ASN A 148 10.55 -2.40 7.66
N ASP A 149 10.38 -1.22 7.08
CA ASP A 149 11.45 -0.26 6.85
C ASP A 149 11.95 0.35 8.18
N SER A 150 11.07 0.49 9.18
CA SER A 150 11.39 1.13 10.46
C SER A 150 11.83 0.15 11.56
N LEU A 151 11.22 -1.04 11.61
CA LEU A 151 11.42 -2.03 12.69
C LEU A 151 12.05 -3.35 12.19
N GLY A 152 12.22 -3.50 10.88
CA GLY A 152 12.80 -4.69 10.25
C GLY A 152 11.80 -5.80 9.94
N HIS A 153 12.14 -6.65 8.98
CA HIS A 153 11.27 -7.73 8.49
C HIS A 153 10.78 -8.70 9.56
N ALA A 154 11.60 -8.99 10.58
CA ALA A 154 11.19 -9.89 11.66
C ALA A 154 9.98 -9.34 12.45
N MET A 155 9.87 -8.02 12.60
CA MET A 155 8.72 -7.40 13.27
C MET A 155 7.50 -7.36 12.35
N GLY A 156 7.72 -7.20 11.04
CA GLY A 156 6.67 -7.41 10.04
C GLY A 156 6.09 -8.83 10.10
N ASP A 157 6.94 -9.85 10.18
CA ASP A 157 6.49 -11.25 10.31
C ASP A 157 5.67 -11.47 11.59
N LEU A 158 6.10 -10.88 12.71
CA LEU A 158 5.35 -10.93 13.97
C LEU A 158 3.99 -10.21 13.86
N LEU A 159 3.94 -9.06 13.17
CA LEU A 159 2.69 -8.35 12.88
C LEU A 159 1.73 -9.24 12.08
N LEU A 160 2.22 -9.91 11.03
CA LEU A 160 1.41 -10.82 10.20
C LEU A 160 0.87 -12.00 11.01
N GLN A 161 1.67 -12.56 11.91
CA GLN A 161 1.24 -13.64 12.81
C GLN A 161 0.15 -13.17 13.78
N GLN A 162 0.32 -11.98 14.38
CA GLN A 162 -0.70 -11.42 15.27
C GLN A 162 -1.98 -11.04 14.51
N ALA A 163 -1.86 -10.45 13.31
CA ALA A 163 -3.00 -10.11 12.47
C ALA A 163 -3.78 -11.38 12.09
N THR A 164 -3.07 -12.45 11.71
CA THR A 164 -3.65 -13.78 11.47
C THR A 164 -4.44 -14.28 12.67
N ALA A 165 -3.86 -14.22 13.87
CA ALA A 165 -4.53 -14.65 15.10
C ALA A 165 -5.81 -13.84 15.37
N ARG A 166 -5.78 -12.53 15.12
CA ARG A 166 -6.96 -11.65 15.24
C ARG A 166 -8.01 -12.00 14.20
N PHE A 167 -7.64 -12.17 12.93
CA PHE A 167 -8.56 -12.56 11.88
C PHE A 167 -9.28 -13.85 12.20
N LEU A 168 -8.57 -14.89 12.65
CA LEU A 168 -9.17 -16.17 13.01
C LEU A 168 -10.18 -16.07 14.18
N GLN A 169 -10.13 -15.03 15.01
CA GLN A 169 -11.12 -14.78 16.07
C GLN A 169 -12.41 -14.13 15.54
N GLU A 170 -12.33 -13.43 14.40
CA GLU A 170 -13.47 -12.73 13.78
C GLU A 170 -14.18 -13.57 12.70
N LEU A 171 -13.67 -14.77 12.40
CA LEU A 171 -14.18 -15.65 11.36
C LEU A 171 -15.09 -16.74 11.92
N ASP A 172 -16.18 -17.02 11.23
CA ASP A 172 -17.04 -18.15 11.54
C ASP A 172 -16.39 -19.47 11.08
N THR A 173 -16.86 -20.59 11.62
CA THR A 173 -16.31 -21.93 11.31
C THR A 173 -16.39 -22.30 9.81
N SER A 174 -17.32 -21.70 9.08
CA SER A 174 -17.50 -21.89 7.63
C SER A 174 -16.57 -21.02 6.79
N ASP A 175 -16.02 -19.97 7.37
CA ASP A 175 -15.21 -18.99 6.67
C ASP A 175 -13.79 -19.50 6.46
N ARG A 176 -13.13 -18.97 5.43
CA ARG A 176 -11.74 -19.29 5.13
C ARG A 176 -10.95 -18.01 4.98
N VAL A 177 -9.71 -18.06 5.43
CA VAL A 177 -8.70 -17.00 5.24
C VAL A 177 -7.43 -17.62 4.70
N CYS A 178 -6.76 -16.90 3.83
CA CYS A 178 -5.53 -17.27 3.16
C CYS A 178 -4.62 -16.05 3.11
N ARG A 179 -3.30 -16.26 3.15
CA ARG A 179 -2.32 -15.22 2.83
C ARG A 179 -1.85 -15.40 1.39
N LEU A 180 -2.03 -14.39 0.56
CA LEU A 180 -1.62 -14.43 -0.84
C LEU A 180 -0.13 -14.18 -1.04
N GLY A 181 0.48 -13.41 -0.13
CA GLY A 181 1.87 -12.97 -0.15
C GLY A 181 1.98 -11.56 0.44
N GLY A 182 3.18 -11.16 0.90
CA GLY A 182 3.37 -9.84 1.50
C GLY A 182 2.42 -9.56 2.67
N ASP A 183 1.68 -8.48 2.57
CA ASP A 183 0.63 -7.97 3.47
C ASP A 183 -0.80 -8.30 3.01
N GLU A 184 -0.95 -9.11 1.96
CA GLU A 184 -2.26 -9.41 1.37
C GLU A 184 -2.90 -10.68 1.96
N PHE A 185 -4.13 -10.54 2.43
CA PHE A 185 -4.99 -11.61 2.90
C PHE A 185 -6.23 -11.71 2.04
N VAL A 186 -6.69 -12.93 1.77
CA VAL A 186 -7.94 -13.18 1.06
C VAL A 186 -8.87 -14.01 1.93
N PHE A 187 -10.14 -13.63 1.94
CA PHE A 187 -11.18 -14.31 2.70
C PHE A 187 -12.27 -14.82 1.78
N MET A 188 -12.82 -15.98 2.12
CA MET A 188 -14.04 -16.52 1.53
C MET A 188 -15.07 -16.63 2.65
N LEU A 189 -16.07 -15.76 2.60
CA LEU A 189 -17.11 -15.66 3.62
C LEU A 189 -18.45 -16.17 3.09
N ARG A 190 -19.24 -16.78 3.97
CA ARG A 190 -20.60 -17.26 3.64
C ARG A 190 -21.61 -16.56 4.53
N GLY A 191 -22.63 -15.95 3.92
CA GLY A 191 -23.65 -15.25 4.68
C GLY A 191 -24.43 -14.25 3.83
N THR A 192 -25.38 -13.60 4.48
CA THR A 192 -26.13 -12.48 3.89
C THR A 192 -25.26 -11.22 3.80
N GLN A 193 -25.65 -10.27 2.94
CA GLN A 193 -24.94 -8.99 2.79
C GLN A 193 -24.80 -8.23 4.12
N GLY A 194 -25.82 -8.27 4.98
CA GLY A 194 -25.78 -7.62 6.31
C GLY A 194 -24.75 -8.26 7.25
N GLN A 195 -24.67 -9.60 7.27
CA GLN A 195 -23.70 -10.33 8.10
C GLN A 195 -22.27 -10.02 7.69
N ILE A 196 -21.99 -10.06 6.39
CA ILE A 196 -20.64 -9.79 5.85
C ILE A 196 -20.23 -8.34 6.05
N SER A 197 -21.16 -7.38 5.91
CA SER A 197 -20.88 -5.97 6.18
C SER A 197 -20.47 -5.72 7.64
N HIS A 198 -21.13 -6.41 8.58
CA HIS A 198 -20.76 -6.36 9.99
C HIS A 198 -19.39 -6.99 10.24
N GLN A 199 -19.11 -8.15 9.62
CA GLN A 199 -17.83 -8.85 9.74
C GLN A 199 -16.65 -8.02 9.17
N LEU A 200 -16.85 -7.33 8.04
CA LEU A 200 -15.89 -6.38 7.48
C LEU A 200 -15.51 -5.28 8.47
N ALA A 201 -16.49 -4.71 9.16
CA ALA A 201 -16.24 -3.69 10.18
C ALA A 201 -15.50 -4.22 11.41
N HIS A 202 -15.66 -5.50 11.74
CA HIS A 202 -14.87 -6.17 12.79
C HIS A 202 -13.43 -6.43 12.34
N LEU A 203 -13.23 -6.92 11.11
CA LEU A 203 -11.89 -7.11 10.55
C LEU A 203 -11.09 -5.81 10.49
N LEU A 204 -11.70 -4.68 10.11
CA LEU A 204 -11.02 -3.38 10.14
C LEU A 204 -10.70 -2.93 11.57
N ARG A 205 -11.66 -3.03 12.49
CA ARG A 205 -11.45 -2.65 13.90
C ARG A 205 -10.41 -3.52 14.60
N CYS A 206 -10.29 -4.79 14.22
CA CYS A 206 -9.32 -5.68 14.84
C CYS A 206 -7.88 -5.29 14.51
N LEU A 207 -7.64 -4.72 13.32
CA LEU A 207 -6.34 -4.15 12.91
C LEU A 207 -6.01 -2.84 13.64
N GLN A 208 -7.02 -1.99 13.93
CA GLN A 208 -6.82 -0.71 14.61
C GLN A 208 -6.34 -0.84 16.07
N ARG A 209 -6.40 -2.04 16.66
CA ARG A 209 -5.83 -2.29 17.99
C ARG A 209 -4.29 -2.29 17.90
N PRO A 210 -3.55 -1.65 18.82
CA PRO A 210 -2.10 -1.66 18.81
C PRO A 210 -1.52 -3.07 18.72
N PHE A 211 -0.50 -3.27 17.88
CA PHE A 211 0.29 -4.48 17.81
C PHE A 211 1.53 -4.32 18.70
N ASP A 212 1.74 -5.24 19.62
CA ASP A 212 2.96 -5.27 20.43
C ASP A 212 4.05 -6.04 19.67
N LEU A 213 5.00 -5.32 19.09
CA LEU A 213 6.11 -5.86 18.32
C LEU A 213 7.39 -5.83 19.16
N ASN A 214 7.42 -6.69 20.18
CA ASN A 214 8.51 -6.81 21.16
C ASN A 214 8.81 -5.49 21.90
N GLY A 215 7.78 -4.85 22.45
CA GLY A 215 7.90 -3.59 23.20
C GLY A 215 7.71 -2.33 22.36
N ASN A 216 7.60 -2.47 21.03
CA ASN A 216 7.22 -1.37 20.14
C ASN A 216 5.73 -1.49 19.78
N ALA A 217 4.95 -0.47 20.09
CA ALA A 217 3.55 -0.41 19.67
C ALA A 217 3.46 0.06 18.21
N ALA A 218 2.92 -0.80 17.33
CA ALA A 218 2.62 -0.46 15.95
C ALA A 218 1.10 -0.27 15.76
N LEU A 219 0.72 0.82 15.09
CA LEU A 219 -0.64 1.10 14.67
C LEU A 219 -0.72 0.93 13.17
N VAL A 220 -1.54 -0.01 12.71
CA VAL A 220 -1.81 -0.26 11.29
C VAL A 220 -3.31 -0.30 11.04
N THR A 221 -3.71 -0.07 9.81
CA THR A 221 -5.08 -0.21 9.35
C THR A 221 -5.16 -1.24 8.24
N GLY A 222 -6.34 -1.46 7.66
CA GLY A 222 -6.48 -2.30 6.48
C GLY A 222 -7.42 -1.69 5.46
N SER A 223 -7.17 -1.99 4.20
CA SER A 223 -8.05 -1.65 3.09
C SER A 223 -8.64 -2.93 2.52
N ILE A 224 -9.97 -3.01 2.38
CA ILE A 224 -10.67 -4.23 1.96
C ILE A 224 -11.49 -4.01 0.69
N GLY A 225 -11.33 -4.90 -0.29
CA GLY A 225 -12.19 -5.00 -1.46
C GLY A 225 -13.06 -6.24 -1.42
N LEU A 226 -14.31 -6.13 -1.86
CA LEU A 226 -15.31 -7.20 -1.76
C LEU A 226 -15.93 -7.52 -3.13
N ALA A 227 -15.90 -8.79 -3.54
CA ALA A 227 -16.61 -9.30 -4.71
C ALA A 227 -17.62 -10.40 -4.32
N TRP A 228 -18.86 -10.26 -4.80
CA TRP A 228 -19.94 -11.22 -4.56
C TRP A 228 -19.96 -12.30 -5.64
N CYS A 229 -20.07 -13.57 -5.27
CA CYS A 229 -20.34 -14.65 -6.20
C CYS A 229 -21.83 -15.05 -6.13
N PRO A 230 -22.55 -15.15 -7.26
CA PRO A 230 -22.07 -15.03 -8.64
C PRO A 230 -22.13 -13.61 -9.24
N GLN A 231 -22.65 -12.62 -8.50
CA GLN A 231 -22.99 -11.28 -9.04
C GLN A 231 -21.80 -10.55 -9.70
N HIS A 232 -20.61 -10.66 -9.10
CA HIS A 232 -19.37 -10.01 -9.53
C HIS A 232 -18.41 -11.03 -10.17
N GLY A 233 -18.86 -12.23 -10.53
CA GLY A 233 -18.01 -13.23 -11.19
C GLY A 233 -18.43 -14.65 -10.86
N ALA A 234 -18.24 -15.54 -11.83
CA ALA A 234 -18.54 -16.97 -11.72
C ALA A 234 -17.29 -17.86 -11.83
N ASP A 235 -16.10 -17.25 -11.75
CA ASP A 235 -14.81 -17.95 -11.75
C ASP A 235 -13.84 -17.29 -10.77
N VAL A 236 -12.84 -18.06 -10.34
CA VAL A 236 -11.83 -17.66 -9.35
C VAL A 236 -11.09 -16.39 -9.79
N GLY A 237 -10.72 -16.32 -11.07
CA GLY A 237 -9.93 -15.21 -11.61
C GLY A 237 -10.71 -13.89 -11.58
N SER A 238 -11.95 -13.90 -12.07
CA SER A 238 -12.83 -12.72 -12.05
C SER A 238 -13.08 -12.23 -10.63
N LEU A 239 -13.41 -13.12 -9.69
CA LEU A 239 -13.70 -12.73 -8.30
C LEU A 239 -12.49 -12.12 -7.60
N LEU A 240 -11.32 -12.73 -7.73
CA LEU A 240 -10.07 -12.19 -7.16
C LEU A 240 -9.72 -10.82 -7.77
N ARG A 241 -9.81 -10.68 -9.10
CA ARG A 241 -9.52 -9.43 -9.80
C ARG A 241 -10.49 -8.31 -9.39
N HIS A 242 -11.77 -8.61 -9.27
CA HIS A 242 -12.77 -7.62 -8.88
C HIS A 242 -12.66 -7.24 -7.40
N ALA A 243 -12.34 -8.19 -6.52
CA ALA A 243 -12.01 -7.88 -5.12
C ALA A 243 -10.76 -7.00 -5.03
N ASP A 244 -9.72 -7.28 -5.80
CA ASP A 244 -8.50 -6.46 -5.88
C ASP A 244 -8.78 -5.03 -6.37
N THR A 245 -9.57 -4.90 -7.44
CA THR A 245 -9.99 -3.59 -7.96
C THR A 245 -10.74 -2.78 -6.90
N ALA A 246 -11.62 -3.41 -6.13
CA ALA A 246 -12.36 -2.76 -5.06
C ALA A 246 -11.47 -2.40 -3.86
N MET A 247 -10.47 -3.23 -3.56
CA MET A 247 -9.49 -2.98 -2.49
C MET A 247 -8.62 -1.77 -2.83
N TYR A 248 -8.18 -1.68 -4.09
CA TYR A 248 -7.46 -0.52 -4.59
C TYR A 248 -8.30 0.76 -4.48
N ALA A 249 -9.58 0.70 -4.87
CA ALA A 249 -10.49 1.84 -4.70
C ALA A 249 -10.70 2.22 -3.21
N ALA A 250 -10.63 1.26 -2.29
CA ALA A 250 -10.65 1.55 -0.85
C ALA A 250 -9.39 2.31 -0.40
N LYS A 251 -8.20 1.88 -0.87
CA LYS A 251 -6.92 2.56 -0.61
C LYS A 251 -6.93 4.01 -1.11
N GLU A 252 -7.45 4.25 -2.31
CA GLU A 252 -7.55 5.60 -2.88
C GLU A 252 -8.50 6.51 -2.09
N SER A 253 -9.53 5.95 -1.45
CA SER A 253 -10.48 6.72 -0.67
C SER A 253 -10.04 7.08 0.74
N GLY A 254 -8.73 7.06 1.02
CA GLY A 254 -8.15 7.41 2.32
C GLY A 254 -7.76 6.22 3.20
N ARG A 255 -7.73 4.99 2.67
CA ARG A 255 -7.40 3.75 3.40
C ARG A 255 -8.35 3.46 4.57
N ASN A 256 -8.06 2.43 5.39
CA ASN A 256 -8.86 2.04 6.56
C ASN A 256 -10.37 1.88 6.28
N ALA A 257 -10.71 1.37 5.10
CA ALA A 257 -12.08 1.29 4.61
C ALA A 257 -12.29 -0.01 3.83
N TRP A 258 -13.56 -0.36 3.63
CA TRP A 258 -13.93 -1.43 2.72
C TRP A 258 -14.81 -0.90 1.59
N ARG A 259 -14.69 -1.49 0.39
CA ARG A 259 -15.57 -1.17 -0.74
C ARG A 259 -16.06 -2.44 -1.46
N PRO A 260 -17.35 -2.51 -1.82
CA PRO A 260 -17.84 -3.52 -2.74
C PRO A 260 -17.39 -3.18 -4.17
N TYR A 261 -17.14 -4.22 -4.96
CA TYR A 261 -16.84 -4.06 -6.38
C TYR A 261 -18.05 -3.48 -7.13
N HIS A 262 -17.76 -2.51 -8.00
CA HIS A 262 -18.66 -2.00 -9.00
C HIS A 262 -17.96 -2.00 -10.36
N ALA A 263 -18.69 -2.27 -11.44
CA ALA A 263 -18.13 -2.33 -12.80
C ALA A 263 -17.40 -1.02 -13.19
N ASP A 264 -17.91 0.13 -12.73
CA ASP A 264 -17.31 1.45 -12.97
C ASP A 264 -15.89 1.57 -12.38
N MET A 265 -15.55 0.81 -11.34
CA MET A 265 -14.20 0.82 -10.75
C MET A 265 -13.17 0.28 -11.73
N THR A 266 -13.50 -0.78 -12.47
CA THR A 266 -12.62 -1.37 -13.49
C THR A 266 -12.38 -0.36 -14.63
N ALA A 267 -13.44 0.33 -15.06
CA ALA A 267 -13.31 1.36 -16.10
C ALA A 267 -12.41 2.52 -15.65
N ARG A 268 -12.58 3.00 -14.41
CA ARG A 268 -11.74 4.07 -13.83
C ARG A 268 -10.29 3.65 -13.68
N LEU A 269 -10.03 2.42 -13.22
CA LEU A 269 -8.67 1.89 -13.11
C LEU A 269 -7.99 1.83 -14.48
N GLN A 270 -8.70 1.34 -15.50
CA GLN A 270 -8.18 1.28 -16.86
C GLN A 270 -7.89 2.68 -17.43
N GLN A 271 -8.84 3.62 -17.28
CA GLN A 271 -8.66 5.02 -17.68
C GLN A 271 -7.43 5.64 -17.00
N ARG A 272 -7.22 5.37 -15.71
CA ARG A 272 -6.06 5.86 -14.97
C ARG A 272 -4.74 5.28 -15.50
N LEU A 273 -4.69 3.98 -15.77
CA LEU A 273 -3.48 3.34 -16.34
C LEU A 273 -3.16 3.90 -17.72
N ASP A 274 -4.18 4.10 -18.55
CA ASP A 274 -4.02 4.73 -19.86
C ASP A 274 -3.56 6.19 -19.73
N LEU A 275 -4.11 6.95 -18.77
CA LEU A 275 -3.69 8.32 -18.48
C LEU A 275 -2.23 8.38 -17.99
N GLU A 276 -1.79 7.46 -17.14
CA GLU A 276 -0.40 7.40 -16.66
C GLU A 276 0.57 7.14 -17.81
N ARG A 277 0.25 6.15 -18.66
CA ARG A 277 1.04 5.85 -19.86
C ARG A 277 1.14 7.08 -20.77
N ASN A 278 0.01 7.75 -20.99
CA ASN A 278 -0.04 8.94 -21.84
C ASN A 278 0.73 10.11 -21.21
N LEU A 279 0.68 10.30 -19.88
CA LEU A 279 1.42 11.33 -19.18
C LEU A 279 2.94 11.16 -19.31
N ARG A 280 3.43 9.92 -19.21
CA ARG A 280 4.86 9.61 -19.45
C ARG A 280 5.29 9.92 -20.88
N ARG A 281 4.44 9.65 -21.87
CA ARG A 281 4.66 10.04 -23.28
C ARG A 281 4.68 11.57 -23.43
N ALA A 282 3.70 12.26 -22.84
CA ALA A 282 3.51 13.70 -22.96
C ALA A 282 4.75 14.50 -22.51
N LEU A 283 5.43 14.03 -21.46
CA LEU A 283 6.69 14.61 -20.97
C LEU A 283 7.80 14.61 -22.02
N GLN A 284 7.80 13.64 -22.95
CA GLN A 284 8.78 13.53 -24.01
C GLN A 284 8.34 14.22 -25.32
N ALA A 285 7.04 14.45 -25.49
CA ALA A 285 6.42 14.86 -26.75
C ALA A 285 6.03 16.34 -26.83
N ASN A 286 6.44 17.18 -25.87
CA ASN A 286 6.09 18.61 -25.80
C ASN A 286 4.57 18.89 -25.84
N GLU A 287 3.77 18.04 -25.18
CA GLU A 287 2.30 18.16 -25.15
C GLU A 287 1.78 19.11 -24.05
N PHE A 288 2.69 19.73 -23.30
CA PHE A 288 2.37 20.67 -22.23
C PHE A 288 2.49 22.11 -22.71
N GLU A 289 1.49 22.91 -22.36
CA GLU A 289 1.45 24.35 -22.61
C GLU A 289 1.07 25.09 -21.33
N LEU A 290 1.42 26.38 -21.24
CA LEU A 290 1.03 27.23 -20.13
C LEU A 290 -0.07 28.19 -20.59
N TRP A 291 -1.11 28.29 -19.78
CA TRP A 291 -2.10 29.36 -19.87
C TRP A 291 -1.85 30.34 -18.74
N TYR A 292 -2.23 31.59 -18.94
CA TYR A 292 -1.91 32.69 -18.03
C TYR A 292 -3.18 33.32 -17.52
N GLN A 293 -3.30 33.46 -16.21
CA GLN A 293 -4.39 34.17 -15.58
C GLN A 293 -3.89 35.51 -15.03
N PRO A 294 -4.50 36.66 -15.42
CA PRO A 294 -4.16 37.98 -14.88
C PRO A 294 -4.39 38.10 -13.37
N LYS A 295 -3.39 38.67 -12.67
CA LYS A 295 -3.50 39.19 -11.31
C LYS A 295 -3.59 40.72 -11.36
N VAL A 296 -4.69 41.29 -10.88
CA VAL A 296 -4.93 42.74 -10.95
C VAL A 296 -4.92 43.36 -9.56
N ASP A 297 -4.42 44.58 -9.47
CA ASP A 297 -4.60 45.42 -8.28
C ASP A 297 -6.07 45.85 -8.17
N LEU A 298 -6.70 45.59 -7.03
CA LEU A 298 -8.14 45.83 -6.85
C LEU A 298 -8.48 47.33 -6.77
N PHE A 299 -7.52 48.18 -6.43
CA PHE A 299 -7.73 49.62 -6.30
C PHE A 299 -7.63 50.35 -7.64
N SER A 300 -6.53 50.16 -8.35
CA SER A 300 -6.23 50.79 -9.63
C SER A 300 -6.81 50.04 -10.83
N GLY A 301 -7.17 48.76 -10.67
CA GLY A 301 -7.60 47.88 -11.76
C GLY A 301 -6.48 47.52 -12.75
N CYS A 302 -5.25 47.89 -12.46
CA CYS A 302 -4.09 47.63 -13.32
C CYS A 302 -3.59 46.19 -13.16
N LEU A 303 -2.96 45.67 -14.21
CA LEU A 303 -2.30 44.37 -14.14
C LEU A 303 -1.02 44.48 -13.30
N GLU A 304 -0.86 43.59 -12.32
CA GLU A 304 0.36 43.51 -11.49
C GLU A 304 1.18 42.25 -11.77
N GLY A 305 0.58 41.20 -12.31
CA GLY A 305 1.28 39.96 -12.63
C GLY A 305 0.37 38.95 -13.30
N VAL A 306 0.87 37.74 -13.46
CA VAL A 306 0.10 36.60 -14.01
C VAL A 306 0.41 35.32 -13.26
N GLU A 307 -0.54 34.41 -13.21
CA GLU A 307 -0.30 33.04 -12.79
C GLU A 307 -0.15 32.12 -14.00
N ALA A 308 0.90 31.31 -14.03
CA ALA A 308 1.13 30.29 -15.05
C ALA A 308 0.45 28.97 -14.65
N LEU A 309 -0.57 28.61 -15.43
CA LEU A 309 -1.41 27.45 -15.22
C LEU A 309 -1.12 26.40 -16.28
N LEU A 310 -0.60 25.26 -15.84
CA LEU A 310 -0.26 24.14 -16.72
C LEU A 310 -1.50 23.57 -17.41
N ARG A 311 -1.36 23.27 -18.70
CA ARG A 311 -2.36 22.59 -19.52
C ARG A 311 -1.70 21.45 -20.27
N TRP A 312 -2.41 20.33 -20.37
CA TRP A 312 -1.98 19.19 -21.17
C TRP A 312 -2.89 19.03 -22.38
N ARG A 313 -2.31 19.15 -23.57
CA ARG A 313 -2.99 18.96 -24.84
C ARG A 313 -2.64 17.59 -25.40
N ASP A 314 -3.40 16.57 -24.99
CA ASP A 314 -3.25 15.21 -25.48
C ASP A 314 -3.79 15.10 -26.92
N PRO A 315 -3.07 14.46 -27.85
CA PRO A 315 -3.50 14.30 -29.24
C PRO A 315 -4.82 13.53 -29.44
N THR A 316 -5.19 12.67 -28.48
CA THR A 316 -6.37 11.81 -28.56
C THR A 316 -7.55 12.39 -27.75
N HIS A 317 -7.28 12.93 -26.56
CA HIS A 317 -8.31 13.39 -25.62
C HIS A 317 -8.51 14.92 -25.63
N GLY A 318 -7.68 15.66 -26.35
CA GLY A 318 -7.72 17.12 -26.37
C GLY A 318 -7.14 17.72 -25.09
N LEU A 319 -7.78 18.77 -24.57
CA LEU A 319 -7.30 19.47 -23.37
C LEU A 319 -7.69 18.67 -22.11
N VAL A 320 -6.72 18.03 -21.49
CA VAL A 320 -6.91 17.26 -20.25
C VAL A 320 -6.87 18.19 -19.04
N SER A 321 -7.79 18.00 -18.10
CA SER A 321 -7.90 18.83 -16.91
C SER A 321 -6.70 18.63 -15.97
N PRO A 322 -6.10 19.71 -15.41
CA PRO A 322 -5.10 19.62 -14.35
C PRO A 322 -5.54 18.76 -13.16
N ALA A 323 -6.82 18.80 -12.80
CA ALA A 323 -7.38 18.00 -11.72
C ALA A 323 -7.29 16.47 -11.97
N ASP A 324 -7.18 16.04 -13.23
CA ASP A 324 -7.09 14.63 -13.58
C ASP A 324 -5.63 14.13 -13.56
N PHE A 325 -4.68 14.94 -14.06
CA PHE A 325 -3.31 14.51 -14.27
C PHE A 325 -2.31 14.96 -13.19
N ILE A 326 -2.52 16.09 -12.49
CA ILE A 326 -1.61 16.54 -11.43
C ILE A 326 -1.57 15.55 -10.26
N PRO A 327 -2.72 15.09 -9.70
CA PRO A 327 -2.70 14.09 -8.63
C PRO A 327 -2.06 12.76 -9.07
N LEU A 328 -2.18 12.42 -10.36
CA LEU A 328 -1.52 11.24 -10.92
C LEU A 328 -0.01 11.46 -11.02
N ALA A 329 0.44 12.64 -11.45
CA ALA A 329 1.85 13.00 -11.54
C ALA A 329 2.52 12.96 -10.16
N GLU A 330 1.86 13.46 -9.11
CA GLU A 330 2.38 13.43 -7.74
C GLU A 330 2.54 12.00 -7.23
N ARG A 331 1.51 11.17 -7.36
CA ARG A 331 1.55 9.76 -6.90
C ARG A 331 2.60 8.93 -7.61
N THR A 332 2.89 9.24 -8.88
CA THR A 332 3.84 8.49 -9.71
C THR A 332 5.25 9.09 -9.69
N GLY A 333 5.44 10.23 -9.01
CA GLY A 333 6.69 10.98 -9.00
C GLY A 333 6.98 11.75 -10.30
N LEU A 334 6.08 11.69 -11.29
CA LEU A 334 6.20 12.43 -12.55
C LEU A 334 6.01 13.95 -12.38
N ILE A 335 5.54 14.41 -11.23
CA ILE A 335 5.42 15.85 -10.93
C ILE A 335 6.78 16.56 -10.90
N ILE A 336 7.88 15.85 -10.59
CA ILE A 336 9.23 16.41 -10.58
C ILE A 336 9.69 16.80 -12.00
N PRO A 337 9.78 15.86 -12.97
CA PRO A 337 10.14 16.23 -14.34
C PRO A 337 9.10 17.15 -15.00
N LEU A 338 7.83 17.08 -14.58
CA LEU A 338 6.81 18.02 -15.04
C LEU A 338 7.09 19.44 -14.55
N GLY A 339 7.50 19.60 -13.29
CA GLY A 339 7.91 20.85 -12.70
C GLY A 339 9.11 21.49 -13.42
N GLU A 340 10.13 20.69 -13.72
CA GLU A 340 11.28 21.15 -14.54
C GLU A 340 10.81 21.66 -15.91
N ARG A 341 9.85 20.97 -16.54
CA ARG A 341 9.26 21.41 -17.81
C ARG A 341 8.47 22.71 -17.67
N VAL A 342 7.73 22.88 -16.57
CA VAL A 342 7.00 24.12 -16.26
C VAL A 342 7.97 25.29 -16.11
N LEU A 343 9.07 25.12 -15.36
CA LEU A 343 10.11 26.15 -15.20
C LEU A 343 10.68 26.58 -16.55
N GLU A 344 10.99 25.61 -17.41
CA GLU A 344 11.50 25.89 -18.76
C GLU A 344 10.51 26.71 -19.60
N LEU A 345 9.23 26.31 -19.62
CA LEU A 345 8.18 26.99 -20.38
C LEU A 345 7.91 28.40 -19.83
N ALA A 346 7.89 28.55 -18.51
CA ALA A 346 7.66 29.82 -17.83
C ALA A 346 8.79 30.81 -18.11
N CYS A 347 10.05 30.38 -17.94
CA CYS A 347 11.22 31.21 -18.21
C CYS A 347 11.29 31.60 -19.70
N ALA A 348 11.08 30.64 -20.61
CA ALA A 348 11.06 30.94 -22.04
C ALA A 348 9.98 31.97 -22.41
N GLN A 349 8.78 31.86 -21.85
CA GLN A 349 7.72 32.83 -22.10
C GLN A 349 8.03 34.21 -21.51
N MET A 350 8.57 34.26 -20.29
CA MET A 350 8.93 35.53 -19.64
C MET A 350 10.04 36.25 -20.41
N ALA A 351 11.05 35.52 -20.90
CA ALA A 351 12.09 36.06 -21.76
C ALA A 351 11.51 36.61 -23.07
N ALA A 352 10.56 35.89 -23.68
CA ALA A 352 9.85 36.37 -24.86
C ALA A 352 9.08 37.68 -24.59
N TRP A 353 8.35 37.78 -23.47
CA TRP A 353 7.66 39.03 -23.10
C TRP A 353 8.62 40.18 -22.81
N ARG A 354 9.75 39.90 -22.16
CA ARG A 354 10.79 40.89 -21.89
C ARG A 354 11.41 41.42 -23.19
N SER A 355 11.71 40.54 -24.15
CA SER A 355 12.26 40.96 -25.45
C SER A 355 11.32 41.83 -26.29
N GLN A 356 10.02 41.81 -25.98
CA GLN A 356 8.98 42.58 -26.66
C GLN A 356 8.55 43.83 -25.88
N ASP A 357 9.20 44.14 -24.75
CA ASP A 357 8.78 45.19 -23.80
C ASP A 357 7.31 45.08 -23.37
N ARG A 358 6.85 43.83 -23.18
CA ARG A 358 5.46 43.47 -22.84
C ARG A 358 5.34 42.68 -21.53
N VAL A 359 6.27 42.89 -20.60
CA VAL A 359 6.27 42.19 -19.32
C VAL A 359 4.98 42.52 -18.55
N PRO A 360 4.15 41.52 -18.19
CA PRO A 360 2.90 41.73 -17.46
C PRO A 360 3.07 41.94 -15.95
N GLY A 361 4.30 41.88 -15.44
CA GLY A 361 4.64 41.77 -14.03
C GLY A 361 5.22 40.39 -13.71
N PRO A 362 5.41 40.04 -12.43
CA PRO A 362 5.88 38.72 -12.01
C PRO A 362 4.93 37.61 -12.48
N MET A 363 5.51 36.47 -12.86
CA MET A 363 4.79 35.24 -13.19
C MET A 363 4.84 34.27 -12.01
N ALA A 364 3.68 33.98 -11.45
CA ALA A 364 3.48 32.96 -10.42
C ALA A 364 3.52 31.55 -11.02
N ILE A 365 4.21 30.64 -10.33
CA ILE A 365 4.33 29.22 -10.68
C ILE A 365 4.04 28.38 -9.45
N ASN A 366 3.04 27.50 -9.58
CA ASN A 366 2.69 26.51 -8.56
C ASN A 366 3.74 25.42 -8.42
N VAL A 367 4.07 25.07 -7.18
CA VAL A 367 5.05 24.03 -6.86
C VAL A 367 4.43 22.99 -5.94
N ALA A 368 4.46 21.73 -6.38
CA ALA A 368 3.97 20.61 -5.59
C ALA A 368 4.94 20.26 -4.44
N ALA A 369 4.39 19.73 -3.35
CA ALA A 369 5.13 19.25 -2.18
C ALA A 369 6.33 18.38 -2.54
N LEU A 370 6.10 17.40 -3.41
CA LEU A 370 7.10 16.42 -3.79
C LEU A 370 8.31 17.03 -4.49
N GLN A 371 8.14 18.17 -5.18
CA GLN A 371 9.24 18.87 -5.84
C GLN A 371 10.16 19.50 -4.80
N ILE A 372 9.63 20.05 -3.71
CA ILE A 372 10.42 20.61 -2.61
C ILE A 372 11.12 19.50 -1.81
N GLU A 373 10.41 18.39 -1.57
CA GLU A 373 10.92 17.31 -0.73
C GLU A 373 12.02 16.47 -1.38
N ARG A 374 11.87 16.18 -2.68
CA ARG A 374 12.64 15.14 -3.37
C ARG A 374 13.53 15.65 -4.50
N SER A 375 13.61 16.96 -4.72
CA SER A 375 14.47 17.57 -5.74
C SER A 375 15.18 18.81 -5.23
N ASP A 376 16.21 19.25 -5.95
CA ASP A 376 16.86 20.54 -5.73
C ASP A 376 16.15 21.62 -6.57
N TYR A 377 14.97 22.01 -6.11
CA TYR A 377 14.12 22.98 -6.81
C TYR A 377 14.82 24.34 -6.96
N VAL A 378 15.53 24.80 -5.92
CA VAL A 378 16.25 26.08 -5.92
C VAL A 378 17.32 26.10 -7.00
N SER A 379 18.15 25.05 -7.08
CA SER A 379 19.15 24.95 -8.15
C SER A 379 18.50 24.88 -9.53
N SER A 380 17.41 24.12 -9.68
CA SER A 380 16.71 23.98 -10.95
C SER A 380 16.13 25.31 -11.45
N LEU A 381 15.55 26.10 -10.54
CA LEU A 381 15.06 27.45 -10.82
C LEU A 381 16.21 28.40 -11.18
N ALA A 382 17.29 28.41 -10.41
CA ALA A 382 18.47 29.24 -10.69
C ALA A 382 19.04 28.97 -12.09
N GLN A 383 19.18 27.70 -12.46
CA GLN A 383 19.65 27.30 -13.79
C GLN A 383 18.68 27.69 -14.90
N ALA A 384 17.36 27.65 -14.66
CA ALA A 384 16.38 28.11 -15.64
C ALA A 384 16.44 29.63 -15.84
N LEU A 385 16.54 30.39 -14.76
CA LEU A 385 16.72 31.85 -14.80
C LEU A 385 18.00 32.25 -15.54
N GLU A 386 19.13 31.61 -15.24
CA GLU A 386 20.42 31.87 -15.88
C GLU A 386 20.38 31.58 -17.38
N ARG A 387 19.81 30.43 -17.78
CA ARG A 387 19.71 30.03 -19.20
C ARG A 387 18.90 31.02 -20.05
N HIS A 388 17.93 31.70 -19.45
CA HIS A 388 17.04 32.65 -20.13
C HIS A 388 17.39 34.13 -19.83
N ASP A 389 18.51 34.38 -19.12
CA ASP A 389 18.95 35.70 -18.68
C ASP A 389 17.83 36.50 -17.98
N LEU A 390 17.10 35.85 -17.07
CA LEU A 390 15.97 36.45 -16.37
C LEU A 390 16.35 36.93 -14.97
N PRO A 391 15.97 38.16 -14.59
CA PRO A 391 16.09 38.58 -13.20
C PRO A 391 15.08 37.80 -12.33
N PRO A 392 15.50 37.32 -11.14
CA PRO A 392 14.68 36.47 -10.27
C PRO A 392 13.34 37.09 -9.85
N ASN A 393 13.27 38.42 -9.74
CA ASN A 393 12.07 39.16 -9.32
C ASN A 393 10.91 39.14 -10.33
N LEU A 394 11.11 38.54 -11.51
CA LEU A 394 10.04 38.29 -12.47
C LEU A 394 9.30 36.98 -12.23
N LEU A 395 9.74 36.17 -11.26
CA LEU A 395 9.06 34.94 -10.90
C LEU A 395 8.55 35.02 -9.46
N GLU A 396 7.40 34.40 -9.27
CA GLU A 396 6.79 34.16 -7.98
C GLU A 396 6.56 32.65 -7.82
N VAL A 397 6.96 32.09 -6.68
CA VAL A 397 6.78 30.67 -6.38
C VAL A 397 5.62 30.52 -5.41
N GLU A 398 4.61 29.78 -5.81
CA GLU A 398 3.42 29.50 -5.01
C GLU A 398 3.48 28.08 -4.46
N ILE A 399 3.24 27.94 -3.16
CA ILE A 399 3.17 26.64 -2.48
C ILE A 399 1.84 26.52 -1.73
N THR A 400 1.27 25.31 -1.67
CA THR A 400 0.01 25.10 -0.95
C THR A 400 0.21 25.10 0.57
N GLU A 401 -0.84 25.47 1.31
CA GLU A 401 -0.86 25.41 2.78
C GLU A 401 -0.52 24.01 3.31
N SER A 402 -1.00 22.95 2.64
CA SER A 402 -0.80 21.56 3.09
C SER A 402 0.68 21.14 3.09
N LEU A 403 1.48 21.61 2.12
CA LEU A 403 2.92 21.38 2.08
C LEU A 403 3.62 21.94 3.33
N LEU A 404 3.21 23.12 3.78
CA LEU A 404 3.77 23.75 4.97
C LEU A 404 3.53 22.93 6.25
N MET A 405 2.43 22.19 6.30
CA MET A 405 2.08 21.33 7.44
C MET A 405 2.83 20.00 7.42
N GLU A 406 3.07 19.41 6.25
CA GLU A 406 3.74 18.11 6.13
C GLU A 406 5.25 18.18 6.35
N SER A 407 5.93 19.21 5.82
CA SER A 407 7.40 19.33 5.87
C SER A 407 7.88 20.76 6.14
N GLN A 408 7.48 21.30 7.29
CA GLN A 408 7.69 22.71 7.65
C GLN A 408 9.16 23.17 7.56
N GLN A 409 10.09 22.46 8.18
CA GLN A 409 11.50 22.89 8.25
C GLN A 409 12.14 22.98 6.85
N GLN A 410 11.84 22.00 6.00
CA GLN A 410 12.36 21.95 4.64
C GLN A 410 11.72 23.04 3.77
N ALA A 411 10.41 23.21 3.84
CA ALA A 411 9.70 24.26 3.10
C ALA A 411 10.22 25.67 3.49
N CYS A 412 10.35 25.97 4.79
CA CYS A 412 10.92 27.23 5.25
C CYS A 412 12.35 27.46 4.72
N ALA A 413 13.20 26.43 4.75
CA ALA A 413 14.57 26.55 4.26
C ALA A 413 14.65 26.81 2.75
N VAL A 414 13.74 26.21 1.97
CA VAL A 414 13.68 26.44 0.51
C VAL A 414 13.12 27.82 0.20
N LEU A 415 12.02 28.23 0.83
CA LEU A 415 11.45 29.57 0.66
C LEU A 415 12.45 30.67 1.01
N ALA A 416 13.20 30.53 2.12
CA ALA A 416 14.25 31.47 2.49
C ALA A 416 15.35 31.58 1.43
N GLN A 417 15.74 30.47 0.79
CA GLN A 417 16.71 30.47 -0.30
C GLN A 417 16.16 31.15 -1.56
N LEU A 418 14.88 30.95 -1.88
CA LEU A 418 14.21 31.62 -3.00
C LEU A 418 14.14 33.13 -2.79
N GLN A 419 13.76 33.59 -1.59
CA GLN A 419 13.78 35.02 -1.26
C GLN A 419 15.20 35.60 -1.30
N ALA A 420 16.21 34.88 -0.81
CA ALA A 420 17.61 35.31 -0.89
C ALA A 420 18.11 35.44 -2.34
N MET A 421 17.53 34.67 -3.27
CA MET A 421 17.77 34.80 -4.71
C MET A 421 17.04 36.00 -5.32
N GLY A 422 16.02 36.54 -4.65
CA GLY A 422 15.18 37.63 -5.13
C GLY A 422 13.90 37.17 -5.84
N VAL A 423 13.51 35.90 -5.69
CA VAL A 423 12.24 35.35 -6.17
C VAL A 423 11.15 35.65 -5.14
N THR A 424 9.99 36.10 -5.59
CA THR A 424 8.83 36.33 -4.73
C THR A 424 8.22 34.99 -4.31
N THR A 425 7.69 34.91 -3.10
CA THR A 425 7.13 33.66 -2.57
C THR A 425 5.72 33.88 -2.04
N ALA A 426 4.83 32.94 -2.31
CA ALA A 426 3.42 33.01 -1.93
C ALA A 426 2.93 31.69 -1.34
N VAL A 427 1.94 31.79 -0.45
CA VAL A 427 1.15 30.65 0.02
C VAL A 427 -0.20 30.65 -0.69
N ASP A 428 -0.52 29.51 -1.28
CA ASP A 428 -1.76 29.24 -1.99
C ASP A 428 -2.75 28.41 -1.17
N ASP A 429 -4.03 28.46 -1.56
CA ASP A 429 -5.16 27.78 -0.92
C ASP A 429 -5.33 28.06 0.59
N PHE A 430 -4.94 29.26 1.05
CA PHE A 430 -4.92 29.56 2.49
C PHE A 430 -6.33 29.54 3.12
N GLY A 431 -6.44 28.83 4.25
CA GLY A 431 -7.65 28.71 5.06
C GLY A 431 -8.33 27.35 4.91
N THR A 432 -7.93 26.54 3.93
CA THR A 432 -8.50 25.20 3.73
C THR A 432 -7.89 24.16 4.68
N GLY A 433 -6.75 24.47 5.32
CA GLY A 433 -6.04 23.64 6.29
C GLY A 433 -6.05 24.16 7.73
N TYR A 434 -5.30 23.46 8.60
CA TYR A 434 -5.10 23.85 10.00
C TYR A 434 -3.78 24.62 10.20
N SER A 435 -3.69 25.84 9.69
CA SER A 435 -2.52 26.68 9.96
C SER A 435 -2.49 27.20 11.40
N SER A 436 -1.37 26.99 12.09
CA SER A 436 -1.08 27.73 13.32
C SER A 436 -0.55 29.12 12.97
N LEU A 437 -1.17 30.15 13.55
CA LEU A 437 -0.70 31.54 13.50
C LEU A 437 0.79 31.70 13.85
N ALA A 438 1.30 30.87 14.76
CA ALA A 438 2.70 30.89 15.14
C ALA A 438 3.62 30.50 13.98
N TYR A 439 3.16 29.62 13.09
CA TYR A 439 3.91 29.19 11.91
C TYR A 439 3.86 30.23 10.82
N LEU A 440 2.67 30.78 10.53
CA LEU A 440 2.49 31.82 9.52
C LEU A 440 3.46 32.99 9.73
N ARG A 441 3.66 33.41 10.98
CA ARG A 441 4.60 34.48 11.36
C ARG A 441 6.07 34.17 11.05
N ALA A 442 6.46 32.90 11.04
CA ALA A 442 7.83 32.47 10.81
C ALA A 442 8.13 32.16 9.33
N LEU A 443 7.13 32.22 8.45
CA LEU A 443 7.29 31.90 7.05
C LEU A 443 7.97 33.05 6.29
N PRO A 444 9.04 32.78 5.53
CA PRO A 444 9.66 33.74 4.63
C PRO A 444 8.82 33.81 3.34
N ILE A 445 7.68 34.50 3.42
CA ILE A 445 6.73 34.69 2.31
C ILE A 445 6.41 36.17 2.10
N ASP A 446 6.05 36.52 0.87
CA ASP A 446 5.69 37.89 0.47
C ASP A 446 4.18 38.04 0.31
N HIS A 447 3.53 37.02 -0.27
CA HIS A 447 2.12 37.03 -0.61
C HIS A 447 1.33 35.90 0.05
N LEU A 448 0.05 36.15 0.31
CA LEU A 448 -0.90 35.16 0.80
C LEU A 448 -2.15 35.19 -0.08
N LYS A 449 -2.53 34.01 -0.61
CA LYS A 449 -3.67 33.86 -1.51
C LYS A 449 -4.85 33.24 -0.76
N ILE A 450 -6.00 33.92 -0.80
CA ILE A 450 -7.25 33.48 -0.18
C ILE A 450 -7.97 32.55 -1.15
N ASP A 451 -8.20 31.29 -0.73
CA ASP A 451 -8.89 30.31 -1.56
C ASP A 451 -10.31 30.75 -1.93
N ARG A 452 -10.75 30.34 -3.13
CA ARG A 452 -12.10 30.55 -3.64
C ARG A 452 -13.18 30.11 -2.67
N ALA A 453 -12.98 29.08 -1.85
CA ALA A 453 -13.99 28.61 -0.91
C ALA A 453 -14.44 29.70 0.08
N PHE A 454 -13.57 30.68 0.39
CA PHE A 454 -13.88 31.82 1.24
C PHE A 454 -14.45 33.03 0.48
N ILE A 455 -14.35 33.03 -0.85
CA ILE A 455 -14.79 34.14 -1.70
C ILE A 455 -16.17 33.89 -2.30
N LYS A 456 -16.50 32.63 -2.62
CA LYS A 456 -17.69 32.26 -3.40
C LYS A 456 -19.02 32.75 -2.80
N ASP A 457 -19.14 32.78 -1.47
CA ASP A 457 -20.37 33.12 -0.75
C ASP A 457 -20.44 34.63 -0.35
N LEU A 458 -19.40 35.40 -0.69
CA LEU A 458 -19.40 36.85 -0.46
C LEU A 458 -20.34 37.57 -1.44
N PRO A 459 -21.00 38.66 -1.00
CA PRO A 459 -20.99 39.25 0.35
C PRO A 459 -22.20 38.83 1.21
N HIS A 460 -22.96 37.80 0.83
CA HIS A 460 -24.27 37.50 1.42
C HIS A 460 -24.23 36.58 2.64
N ASP A 461 -23.11 35.90 2.86
CA ASP A 461 -22.89 35.06 4.04
C ASP A 461 -22.04 35.83 5.07
N ASP A 462 -22.62 36.11 6.24
CA ASP A 462 -21.97 36.84 7.33
C ASP A 462 -20.74 36.10 7.87
N ASP A 463 -20.76 34.76 7.90
CA ASP A 463 -19.61 33.96 8.35
C ASP A 463 -18.47 34.06 7.32
N ALA A 464 -18.79 33.95 6.02
CA ALA A 464 -17.80 34.13 4.95
C ALA A 464 -17.18 35.54 4.97
N VAL A 465 -18.02 36.57 5.18
CA VAL A 465 -17.59 37.98 5.32
C VAL A 465 -16.62 38.16 6.49
N ALA A 466 -16.96 37.59 7.66
CA ALA A 466 -16.13 37.68 8.85
C ALA A 466 -14.78 36.98 8.64
N VAL A 467 -14.77 35.78 8.05
CA VAL A 467 -13.56 35.02 7.79
C VAL A 467 -12.67 35.72 6.77
N ALA A 468 -13.21 36.18 5.63
CA ALA A 468 -12.43 36.86 4.61
C ALA A 468 -11.76 38.14 5.14
N ARG A 469 -12.46 38.95 5.93
CA ARG A 469 -11.88 40.14 6.59
C ARG A 469 -10.78 39.77 7.57
N ALA A 470 -11.02 38.75 8.40
CA ALA A 470 -10.03 38.30 9.37
C ALA A 470 -8.73 37.83 8.68
N ILE A 471 -8.83 37.14 7.54
CA ILE A 471 -7.66 36.71 6.76
C ILE A 471 -6.91 37.92 6.18
N ILE A 472 -7.62 38.89 5.60
CA ILE A 472 -7.02 40.12 5.05
C ILE A 472 -6.27 40.88 6.16
N ASP A 473 -6.96 41.17 7.27
CA ASP A 473 -6.39 41.92 8.39
C ASP A 473 -5.17 41.19 8.98
N LEU A 474 -5.26 39.86 9.11
CA LEU A 474 -4.15 39.05 9.61
C LEU A 474 -2.93 39.11 8.70
N GLY A 475 -3.15 38.92 7.39
CA GLY A 475 -2.06 38.93 6.42
C GLY A 475 -1.35 40.28 6.38
N HIS A 476 -2.11 41.39 6.41
CA HIS A 476 -1.54 42.73 6.52
C HIS A 476 -0.80 42.97 7.84
N ALA A 477 -1.33 42.47 8.97
CA ALA A 477 -0.66 42.58 10.27
C ALA A 477 0.69 41.83 10.31
N LEU A 478 0.85 40.80 9.47
CA LEU A 478 2.10 40.06 9.30
C LEU A 478 3.00 40.61 8.18
N GLY A 479 2.51 41.60 7.42
CA GLY A 479 3.27 42.27 6.37
C GLY A 479 3.17 41.62 4.99
N PHE A 480 2.21 40.72 4.77
CA PHE A 480 1.98 40.07 3.48
C PHE A 480 1.05 40.89 2.60
N ARG A 481 1.24 40.82 1.27
CA ARG A 481 0.19 41.28 0.32
C ARG A 481 -0.82 40.16 0.11
N ILE A 482 -2.08 40.54 -0.06
CA ILE A 482 -3.20 39.59 -0.10
C ILE A 482 -3.78 39.51 -1.51
N THR A 483 -3.89 38.29 -2.02
CA THR A 483 -4.56 38.01 -3.31
C THR A 483 -5.84 37.23 -3.05
N ALA A 484 -6.98 37.74 -3.50
CA ALA A 484 -8.23 37.00 -3.44
C ALA A 484 -8.48 36.22 -4.72
N GLU A 485 -8.73 34.92 -4.60
CA GLU A 485 -8.96 34.03 -5.74
C GLU A 485 -10.44 33.73 -6.00
N GLY A 486 -10.76 33.43 -7.26
CA GLY A 486 -12.10 33.01 -7.65
C GLY A 486 -13.15 34.12 -7.63
N ILE A 487 -12.76 35.37 -7.89
CA ILE A 487 -13.70 36.49 -8.03
C ILE A 487 -14.54 36.29 -9.31
N GLU A 488 -15.84 36.05 -9.14
CA GLU A 488 -16.78 35.75 -10.22
C GLU A 488 -17.86 36.83 -10.40
N THR A 489 -18.16 37.62 -9.37
CA THR A 489 -19.21 38.66 -9.41
C THR A 489 -18.68 40.05 -9.04
N GLN A 490 -19.34 41.09 -9.55
CA GLN A 490 -18.99 42.48 -9.22
C GLN A 490 -19.14 42.76 -7.72
N GLU A 491 -20.12 42.15 -7.06
CA GLU A 491 -20.34 42.32 -5.62
C GLU A 491 -19.19 41.75 -4.79
N GLN A 492 -18.62 40.61 -5.19
CA GLN A 492 -17.40 40.06 -4.59
C GLN A 492 -16.21 41.00 -4.76
N TYR A 493 -16.02 41.53 -5.98
CA TYR A 493 -14.97 42.49 -6.28
C TYR A 493 -15.07 43.75 -5.40
N ASP A 494 -16.27 44.35 -5.35
CA ASP A 494 -16.50 45.57 -4.59
C ASP A 494 -16.30 45.33 -3.08
N PHE A 495 -16.77 44.20 -2.56
CA PHE A 495 -16.54 43.82 -1.18
C PHE A 495 -15.04 43.71 -0.88
N LEU A 496 -14.28 42.95 -1.68
CA LEU A 496 -12.85 42.71 -1.47
C LEU A 496 -12.03 44.00 -1.54
N ARG A 497 -12.34 44.86 -2.53
CA ARG A 497 -11.72 46.19 -2.64
C ARG A 497 -12.01 47.04 -1.41
N ASN A 498 -13.25 47.06 -0.92
CA ASN A 498 -13.64 47.83 0.26
C ASN A 498 -13.08 47.25 1.56
N ALA A 499 -12.85 45.94 1.62
CA ALA A 499 -12.21 45.25 2.74
C ALA A 499 -10.68 45.45 2.77
N GLY A 500 -10.10 46.11 1.77
CA GLY A 500 -8.67 46.43 1.72
C GLY A 500 -7.81 45.39 1.02
N CYS A 501 -8.37 44.37 0.36
CA CYS A 501 -7.60 43.36 -0.34
C CYS A 501 -6.75 43.98 -1.48
N ASP A 502 -5.49 43.59 -1.60
CA ASP A 502 -4.52 44.20 -2.53
C ASP A 502 -4.77 43.75 -3.98
N GLN A 503 -4.76 42.43 -4.21
CA GLN A 503 -4.83 41.82 -5.53
C GLN A 503 -6.05 40.93 -5.68
N GLY A 504 -6.53 40.80 -6.92
CA GLY A 504 -7.63 39.92 -7.26
C GLY A 504 -7.36 39.08 -8.49
N GLN A 505 -7.87 37.86 -8.45
CA GLN A 505 -7.87 36.92 -9.56
C GLN A 505 -9.23 36.22 -9.65
N GLY A 506 -9.74 36.03 -10.86
CA GLY A 506 -11.01 35.34 -11.05
C GLY A 506 -11.64 35.56 -12.42
N TYR A 507 -12.72 34.83 -12.70
CA TYR A 507 -13.37 34.84 -14.01
C TYR A 507 -14.09 36.13 -14.34
N LEU A 508 -14.44 36.95 -13.34
CA LEU A 508 -14.92 38.32 -13.55
C LEU A 508 -13.85 39.16 -14.28
N LEU A 509 -12.60 38.98 -13.88
CA LEU A 509 -11.46 39.77 -14.37
C LEU A 509 -10.96 39.23 -15.72
N ALA A 510 -10.55 37.96 -15.72
CA ALA A 510 -10.26 37.20 -16.92
C ALA A 510 -10.12 35.70 -16.60
N ARG A 511 -10.51 34.86 -17.55
CA ARG A 511 -10.23 33.42 -17.51
C ARG A 511 -8.76 33.17 -17.88
N PRO A 512 -8.15 32.05 -17.44
CA PRO A 512 -6.85 31.60 -17.95
C PRO A 512 -6.85 31.56 -19.48
N MET A 513 -5.79 32.05 -20.12
CA MET A 513 -5.71 32.16 -21.57
C MET A 513 -4.29 31.95 -22.12
N PRO A 514 -4.12 31.54 -23.39
CA PRO A 514 -2.80 31.47 -24.01
C PRO A 514 -2.07 32.83 -24.05
N ALA A 515 -0.74 32.81 -24.17
CA ALA A 515 0.09 34.05 -24.18
C ALA A 515 -0.34 35.06 -25.26
N ALA A 516 -0.73 34.59 -26.44
CA ALA A 516 -1.18 35.44 -27.54
C ALA A 516 -2.50 36.17 -27.20
N ASP A 517 -3.35 35.54 -26.39
CA ASP A 517 -4.65 36.07 -26.01
C ASP A 517 -4.50 37.06 -24.86
N LEU A 518 -3.58 36.79 -23.93
CA LEU A 518 -3.18 37.74 -22.88
C LEU A 518 -2.66 39.06 -23.48
N ALA A 519 -1.84 38.97 -24.52
CA ALA A 519 -1.34 40.16 -25.22
C ALA A 519 -2.48 40.99 -25.83
N ARG A 520 -3.53 40.35 -26.35
CA ARG A 520 -4.72 41.05 -26.88
C ARG A 520 -5.57 41.65 -25.75
N TRP A 521 -5.75 40.92 -24.66
CA TRP A 521 -6.46 41.39 -23.47
C TRP A 521 -5.79 42.64 -22.87
N LEU A 522 -4.46 42.65 -22.78
CA LEU A 522 -3.66 43.80 -22.36
C LEU A 522 -3.82 45.02 -23.26
N ALA A 523 -3.81 44.81 -24.58
CA ALA A 523 -3.98 45.89 -25.55
C ALA A 523 -5.36 46.56 -25.41
N ALA A 524 -6.42 45.76 -25.29
CA ALA A 524 -7.79 46.26 -25.14
C ALA A 524 -7.97 47.10 -23.86
N ARG A 525 -7.37 46.69 -22.72
CA ARG A 525 -7.45 47.47 -21.48
C ARG A 525 -6.71 48.81 -21.54
N ARG A 526 -5.57 48.87 -22.25
CA ARG A 526 -4.84 50.14 -22.46
C ARG A 526 -5.69 51.15 -23.26
N GLU A 527 -6.49 50.68 -24.20
CA GLU A 527 -7.40 51.53 -24.97
C GLU A 527 -8.58 52.03 -24.12
N GLN A 528 -9.19 51.15 -23.31
CA GLN A 528 -10.27 51.52 -22.39
C GLN A 528 -9.83 52.54 -21.34
N GLY A 529 -8.64 52.36 -20.75
CA GLY A 529 -8.07 53.31 -19.79
C GLY A 529 -7.80 54.70 -20.39
N ARG A 530 -7.42 54.76 -21.67
CA ARG A 530 -7.27 56.04 -22.40
C ARG A 530 -8.59 56.72 -22.71
N GLN A 531 -9.66 55.95 -22.96
CA GLN A 531 -10.99 56.49 -23.24
C GLN A 531 -11.74 56.92 -21.98
N ALA A 532 -11.46 56.32 -20.82
CA ALA A 532 -12.06 56.70 -19.54
C ALA A 532 -11.36 57.91 -18.87
N GLY A 533 -10.11 58.20 -19.26
CA GLY A 533 -9.33 59.35 -18.78
C GLY A 533 -9.34 60.58 -19.70
N ALA A 534 -10.05 60.52 -20.83
CA ALA A 534 -10.35 61.64 -21.73
C ALA A 534 -11.81 62.07 -21.52
#